data_AF-A0A379QAC0-F1
#
_entry.id   AF-A0A379QAC0-F1
#
_cell.length_a   1.000
_cell.length_b   1.000
_cell.length_c   1.000
_cell.angle_alpha   90.00
_cell.angle_beta   90.00
_cell.angle_gamma   90.00
#
_symmetry.space_group_name_H-M   'P 1'
#
loop_
_entity.id
_entity.type
_entity.pdbx_description
1 polymer ?
#
loop_
_entity_poly.entity_id
_entity_poly.type
_entity_poly.pdbx_seq_one_letter_code
_entity_poly.pdbx_strand_id
1 'polypeptide(L)'
;MRFYHHEKTEFFVIPDVIEGGEEENDRLIRELPSIFRDKAAPVWHLHESLERLVRLCEEWLRVCFGSSGQYAAIRTARWHRRMNEAFTEIYIRCQLRTKIHGLRMLDGRVLGNYPLDTADSTNLACNVPKTEQKYPELTLQLRALGCSEQQVLEGRCAVLKHAIESVTPPTIEQWINSAAKAA
;
A
#
# COMPACT_ATOMS: atom_id res chain seq x y z
N MET A 1 -7.40 31.75 -7.91
CA MET A 1 -6.53 30.71 -7.33
C MET A 1 -6.11 29.75 -8.45
N ARG A 2 -4.81 29.57 -8.68
CA ARG A 2 -4.27 28.65 -9.69
C ARG A 2 -4.00 27.32 -9.00
N PHE A 3 -4.94 26.39 -9.12
CA PHE A 3 -4.76 25.02 -8.66
C PHE A 3 -4.11 24.21 -9.77
N TYR A 4 -3.09 23.40 -9.45
CA TYR A 4 -2.48 22.50 -10.43
C TYR A 4 -3.45 21.34 -10.70
N HIS A 5 -4.13 21.39 -11.84
CA HIS A 5 -4.88 20.27 -12.38
C HIS A 5 -4.11 19.72 -13.58
N HIS A 6 -3.75 18.44 -13.52
CA HIS A 6 -3.15 17.74 -14.64
C HIS A 6 -4.00 16.51 -14.96
N GLU A 7 -4.37 16.35 -16.24
CA GLU A 7 -5.27 15.29 -16.69
C GLU A 7 -4.73 13.89 -16.37
N LYS A 8 -3.40 13.72 -16.46
CA LYS A 8 -2.71 12.46 -16.15
C LYS A 8 -2.56 12.15 -14.66
N THR A 9 -2.97 13.04 -13.76
CA THR A 9 -2.99 12.75 -12.32
C THR A 9 -4.25 11.97 -12.01
N GLU A 10 -4.11 10.67 -11.73
CA GLU A 10 -5.22 9.80 -11.37
C GLU A 10 -5.76 10.14 -9.97
N PHE A 11 -4.86 10.24 -8.98
CA PHE A 11 -5.18 10.66 -7.62
C PHE A 11 -3.93 11.20 -6.91
N PHE A 12 -4.11 11.78 -5.74
CA PHE A 12 -3.04 12.15 -4.82
C PHE A 12 -3.45 11.82 -3.38
N VAL A 13 -2.45 11.57 -2.53
CA VAL A 13 -2.65 11.29 -1.12
C VAL A 13 -2.78 12.60 -0.35
N ILE A 14 -3.80 12.73 0.48
CA ILE A 14 -3.94 13.88 1.39
C ILE A 14 -2.80 13.80 2.42
N PRO A 15 -2.07 14.90 2.71
CA PRO A 15 -1.07 14.91 3.77
C PRO A 15 -1.63 14.42 5.11
N ASP A 16 -0.83 13.66 5.83
CA ASP A 16 -1.18 13.04 7.10
C ASP A 16 -0.08 13.20 8.15
N VAL A 17 -0.44 12.94 9.41
CA VAL A 17 0.48 12.87 10.55
C VAL A 17 0.62 11.40 10.95
N ILE A 18 1.74 10.78 10.58
CA ILE A 18 1.95 9.33 10.73
C ILE A 18 1.91 8.85 12.20
N GLU A 19 2.45 9.66 13.12
CA GLU A 19 2.43 9.42 14.57
C GLU A 19 1.33 10.21 15.29
N GLY A 20 0.48 10.89 14.52
CA GLY A 20 -0.63 11.70 15.03
C GLY A 20 -1.88 10.88 15.31
N GLY A 21 -2.86 11.52 15.94
CA GLY A 21 -4.17 10.91 16.20
C GLY A 21 -5.14 11.04 15.04
N GLU A 22 -6.25 10.29 15.12
CA GLU A 22 -7.34 10.36 14.13
C GLU A 22 -7.85 11.79 13.91
N GLU A 23 -8.00 12.58 14.98
CA GLU A 23 -8.52 13.95 14.91
C GLU A 23 -7.60 14.92 14.15
N GLU A 24 -6.28 14.69 14.21
CA GLU A 24 -5.30 15.50 13.48
C GLU A 24 -5.40 15.21 11.98
N ASN A 25 -5.47 13.93 11.60
CA ASN A 25 -5.67 13.52 10.22
C ASN A 25 -7.05 13.99 9.69
N ASP A 26 -8.10 13.91 10.50
CA ASP A 26 -9.44 14.38 10.13
C ASP A 26 -9.48 15.92 9.98
N ARG A 27 -8.59 16.66 10.65
CA ARG A 27 -8.43 18.10 10.42
C ARG A 27 -7.82 18.37 9.05
N LEU A 28 -6.76 17.66 8.68
CA LEU A 28 -6.11 17.81 7.37
C LEU A 28 -7.06 17.47 6.22
N ILE A 29 -7.89 16.44 6.41
CA ILE A 29 -8.95 16.10 5.44
C ILE A 29 -9.96 17.25 5.28
N ARG A 30 -10.36 17.91 6.38
CA ARG A 30 -11.28 19.06 6.34
C ARG A 30 -10.67 20.32 5.73
N GLU A 31 -9.35 20.47 5.81
CA GLU A 31 -8.62 21.58 5.19
C GLU A 31 -8.47 21.43 3.67
N LEU A 32 -8.72 20.23 3.13
CA LEU A 32 -8.66 19.99 1.69
C LEU A 32 -9.71 20.82 0.95
N PRO A 33 -9.32 21.65 -0.04
CA PRO A 33 -10.27 22.34 -0.89
C PRO A 33 -11.19 21.36 -1.62
N SER A 34 -12.51 21.58 -1.56
CA SER A 34 -13.53 20.68 -2.10
C SER A 34 -13.36 20.36 -3.59
N ILE A 35 -12.80 21.29 -4.36
CA ILE A 35 -12.48 21.11 -5.79
C ILE A 35 -11.52 19.93 -6.07
N PHE A 36 -10.76 19.50 -5.06
CA PHE A 36 -9.83 18.39 -5.21
C PHE A 36 -10.34 17.05 -4.71
N ARG A 37 -11.54 17.01 -4.11
CA ARG A 37 -12.06 15.82 -3.43
C ARG A 37 -12.05 14.58 -4.33
N ASP A 38 -12.44 14.73 -5.59
CA ASP A 38 -12.56 13.62 -6.55
C ASP A 38 -11.24 12.92 -6.88
N LYS A 39 -10.11 13.61 -6.68
CA LYS A 39 -8.75 13.07 -6.91
C LYS A 39 -7.97 12.84 -5.63
N ALA A 40 -8.53 13.15 -4.48
CA ALA A 40 -7.85 13.01 -3.20
C ALA A 40 -8.14 11.64 -2.57
N ALA A 41 -7.16 11.09 -1.86
CA ALA A 41 -7.30 9.87 -1.09
C ALA A 41 -6.79 10.10 0.35
N PRO A 42 -7.63 9.98 1.38
CA PRO A 42 -7.19 10.06 2.77
C PRO A 42 -6.41 8.81 3.18
N VAL A 43 -5.53 8.98 4.17
CA VAL A 43 -4.81 7.87 4.79
C VAL A 43 -5.58 7.36 6.01
N TRP A 44 -5.80 6.04 6.04
CA TRP A 44 -6.12 5.30 7.24
C TRP A 44 -4.88 4.53 7.70
N HIS A 45 -4.50 4.75 8.94
CA HIS A 45 -3.39 4.06 9.56
C HIS A 45 -3.86 2.78 10.24
N LEU A 46 -3.08 1.70 10.11
CA LEU A 46 -3.48 0.40 10.65
C LEU A 46 -3.72 0.40 12.18
N HIS A 47 -3.16 1.35 12.92
CA HIS A 47 -3.36 1.48 14.37
C HIS A 47 -4.63 2.28 14.76
N GLU A 48 -5.23 2.99 13.82
CA GLU A 48 -6.50 3.70 14.01
C GLU A 48 -7.68 2.73 14.06
N SER A 49 -8.82 3.22 14.51
CA SER A 49 -10.08 2.51 14.67
C SER A 49 -10.64 1.99 13.34
N LEU A 50 -11.39 0.89 13.39
CA LEU A 50 -12.10 0.37 12.21
C LEU A 50 -13.32 1.25 11.88
N GLU A 51 -13.89 1.89 12.89
CA GLU A 51 -14.96 2.86 12.76
C GLU A 51 -14.52 4.03 11.88
N ARG A 52 -13.30 4.55 12.07
CA ARG A 52 -12.74 5.57 11.17
C ARG A 52 -12.54 5.03 9.76
N LEU A 53 -12.01 3.82 9.61
CA LEU A 53 -11.84 3.19 8.30
C LEU A 53 -13.17 3.14 7.53
N VAL A 54 -14.24 2.69 8.18
CA VAL A 54 -15.57 2.60 7.57
C VAL A 54 -16.05 3.99 7.14
N ARG A 55 -15.97 5.01 8.01
CA ARG A 55 -16.35 6.40 7.65
C ARG A 55 -15.60 6.90 6.42
N LEU A 56 -14.29 6.67 6.35
CA LEU A 56 -13.49 7.07 5.19
C LEU A 56 -13.92 6.32 3.92
N CYS A 57 -14.18 5.02 4.03
CA CYS A 57 -14.59 4.22 2.88
C CYS A 57 -16.00 4.58 2.37
N GLU A 58 -16.92 5.01 3.23
CA GLU A 58 -18.24 5.50 2.84
C GLU A 58 -18.17 6.84 2.08
N GLU A 59 -17.20 7.68 2.40
CA GLU A 59 -17.11 9.06 1.90
C GLU A 59 -16.17 9.27 0.70
N TRP A 60 -15.24 8.35 0.47
CA TRP A 60 -14.14 8.51 -0.48
C TRP A 60 -14.09 7.35 -1.48
N LEU A 61 -13.81 7.67 -2.74
CA LEU A 61 -13.65 6.66 -3.80
C LEU A 61 -12.44 5.74 -3.53
N ARG A 62 -11.40 6.29 -2.91
CA ARG A 62 -10.14 5.61 -2.61
C ARG A 62 -9.65 5.99 -1.22
N VAL A 63 -9.16 5.01 -0.48
CA VAL A 63 -8.52 5.18 0.83
C VAL A 63 -7.14 4.54 0.81
N CYS A 64 -6.15 5.21 1.38
CA CYS A 64 -4.79 4.71 1.49
C CYS A 64 -4.60 3.94 2.80
N PHE A 65 -4.00 2.75 2.76
CA PHE A 65 -3.65 2.00 3.97
C PHE A 65 -2.19 2.28 4.34
N GLY A 66 -1.99 2.95 5.47
CA GLY A 66 -0.69 3.30 6.03
C GLY A 66 -0.27 2.37 7.15
N SER A 67 0.84 1.66 6.99
CA SER A 67 1.43 0.86 8.08
C SER A 67 2.14 1.76 9.10
N SER A 68 1.73 1.73 10.37
CA SER A 68 2.31 2.58 11.44
C SER A 68 2.06 1.98 12.83
N GLY A 69 2.60 2.61 13.87
CA GLY A 69 2.52 2.13 15.26
C GLY A 69 3.01 0.69 15.40
N GLN A 70 2.25 -0.15 16.12
CA GLN A 70 2.52 -1.59 16.25
C GLN A 70 2.50 -2.39 14.93
N TYR A 71 2.04 -1.79 13.83
CA TYR A 71 1.93 -2.40 12.50
C TYR A 71 2.96 -1.80 11.53
N ALA A 72 3.96 -1.03 12.00
CA ALA A 72 4.98 -0.42 11.14
C ALA A 72 5.77 -1.46 10.33
N ALA A 73 6.00 -2.65 10.90
CA ALA A 73 6.63 -3.78 10.23
C ALA A 73 5.59 -4.62 9.47
N ILE A 74 5.59 -4.48 8.14
CA ILE A 74 4.71 -5.23 7.24
C ILE A 74 5.03 -6.74 7.24
N ARG A 75 4.07 -7.55 6.83
CA ARG A 75 4.17 -9.03 6.72
C ARG A 75 4.40 -9.79 8.04
N THR A 76 4.35 -9.12 9.18
CA THR A 76 4.30 -9.81 10.47
C THR A 76 2.93 -10.47 10.66
N ALA A 77 2.84 -11.50 11.51
CA ALA A 77 1.55 -12.14 11.80
C ALA A 77 0.52 -11.15 12.35
N ARG A 78 0.96 -10.21 13.21
CA ARG A 78 0.12 -9.14 13.75
C ARG A 78 -0.39 -8.20 12.65
N TRP A 79 0.46 -7.84 11.70
CA TRP A 79 0.09 -7.04 10.55
C TRP A 79 -0.93 -7.74 9.65
N HIS A 80 -0.71 -9.02 9.33
CA HIS A 80 -1.65 -9.81 8.52
C HIS A 80 -3.02 -9.93 9.18
N ARG A 81 -3.07 -10.16 10.50
CA ARG A 81 -4.32 -10.18 11.26
C ARG A 81 -5.06 -8.84 11.13
N ARG A 82 -4.36 -7.72 11.28
CA ARG A 82 -4.96 -6.38 11.16
C ARG A 82 -5.48 -6.07 9.76
N MET A 83 -4.74 -6.46 8.72
CA MET A 83 -5.20 -6.31 7.33
C MET A 83 -6.45 -7.15 7.07
N ASN A 84 -6.49 -8.39 7.57
CA ASN A 84 -7.68 -9.24 7.46
C ASN A 84 -8.89 -8.63 8.19
N GLU A 85 -8.70 -8.10 9.40
CA GLU A 85 -9.75 -7.37 10.14
C GLU A 85 -10.28 -6.19 9.32
N ALA A 86 -9.38 -5.34 8.81
CA ALA A 86 -9.73 -4.16 8.02
C ALA A 86 -10.53 -4.52 6.76
N PHE A 87 -10.03 -5.46 5.94
CA PHE A 87 -10.73 -5.88 4.72
C PHE A 87 -12.04 -6.62 5.02
N THR A 88 -12.11 -7.40 6.10
CA THR A 88 -13.35 -8.04 6.54
C THR A 88 -14.39 -6.99 6.92
N GLU A 89 -13.99 -5.96 7.65
CA GLU A 89 -14.87 -4.87 8.03
C GLU A 89 -15.46 -4.19 6.79
N ILE A 90 -14.61 -3.70 5.88
CA ILE A 90 -15.08 -2.90 4.75
C ILE A 90 -15.82 -3.73 3.70
N TYR A 91 -15.36 -4.94 3.36
CA TYR A 91 -15.88 -5.68 2.20
C TYR A 91 -16.86 -6.80 2.54
N ILE A 92 -16.81 -7.34 3.77
CA ILE A 92 -17.73 -8.42 4.19
C ILE A 92 -18.83 -7.84 5.07
N ARG A 93 -18.48 -7.08 6.13
CA ARG A 93 -19.47 -6.55 7.08
C ARG A 93 -20.23 -5.35 6.53
N CYS A 94 -19.51 -4.37 5.99
CA CYS A 94 -20.10 -3.13 5.45
C CYS A 94 -20.37 -3.21 3.93
N GLN A 95 -19.85 -4.22 3.24
CA GLN A 95 -20.05 -4.44 1.79
C GLN A 95 -19.70 -3.24 0.88
N LEU A 96 -18.74 -2.42 1.32
CA LEU A 96 -18.26 -1.25 0.59
C LEU A 96 -17.45 -1.68 -0.65
N ARG A 97 -17.27 -0.76 -1.61
CA ARG A 97 -16.54 -1.00 -2.86
C ARG A 97 -15.36 -0.05 -3.05
N THR A 98 -14.98 0.66 -1.99
CA THR A 98 -13.89 1.63 -1.97
C THR A 98 -12.59 0.99 -2.43
N LYS A 99 -11.85 1.69 -3.30
CA LYS A 99 -10.55 1.25 -3.79
C LYS A 99 -9.50 1.46 -2.70
N ILE A 100 -8.68 0.44 -2.45
CA ILE A 100 -7.61 0.56 -1.45
C ILE A 100 -6.26 0.73 -2.14
N HIS A 101 -5.54 1.80 -1.77
CA HIS A 101 -4.15 2.01 -2.14
C HIS A 101 -3.22 1.60 -0.98
N GLY A 102 -2.33 0.64 -1.17
CA GLY A 102 -1.41 0.20 -0.13
C GLY A 102 -0.12 1.02 -0.07
N LEU A 103 0.11 1.76 1.02
CA LEU A 103 1.36 2.50 1.23
C LEU A 103 2.48 1.58 1.71
N ARG A 104 3.59 1.55 0.97
CA ARG A 104 4.75 0.65 1.13
C ARG A 104 4.40 -0.83 0.94
N MET A 105 3.39 -1.12 0.13
CA MET A 105 2.83 -2.47 -0.05
C MET A 105 3.13 -3.12 -1.41
N LEU A 106 3.92 -2.49 -2.28
CA LEU A 106 4.38 -3.12 -3.53
C LEU A 106 5.44 -4.22 -3.25
N ASP A 107 4.97 -5.35 -2.73
CA ASP A 107 5.69 -6.59 -2.43
C ASP A 107 4.78 -7.74 -2.85
N GLY A 108 5.26 -8.67 -3.68
CA GLY A 108 4.43 -9.78 -4.20
C GLY A 108 3.78 -10.64 -3.11
N ARG A 109 4.39 -10.73 -1.93
CA ARG A 109 3.84 -11.45 -0.77
C ARG A 109 2.74 -10.68 -0.05
N VAL A 110 2.58 -9.39 -0.35
CA VAL A 110 1.46 -8.58 0.12
C VAL A 110 0.40 -8.53 -0.97
N LEU A 111 0.78 -8.15 -2.19
CA LEU A 111 -0.11 -8.01 -3.34
C LEU A 111 -0.96 -9.28 -3.57
N GLY A 112 -0.34 -10.47 -3.54
CA GLY A 112 -1.06 -11.72 -3.79
C GLY A 112 -2.06 -12.13 -2.70
N ASN A 113 -2.04 -11.48 -1.53
CA ASN A 113 -2.89 -11.83 -0.38
C ASN A 113 -4.08 -10.90 -0.19
N TYR A 114 -4.08 -9.72 -0.80
CA TYR A 114 -5.03 -8.66 -0.48
C TYR A 114 -5.55 -7.96 -1.72
N PRO A 115 -6.83 -7.56 -1.75
CA PRO A 115 -7.48 -6.97 -2.91
C PRO A 115 -7.14 -5.47 -3.04
N LEU A 116 -5.85 -5.17 -3.14
CA LEU A 116 -5.35 -3.81 -3.36
C LEU A 116 -5.61 -3.38 -4.81
N ASP A 117 -6.16 -2.18 -4.99
CA ASP A 117 -6.39 -1.58 -6.31
C ASP A 117 -5.07 -1.02 -6.87
N THR A 118 -4.29 -0.36 -6.02
CA THR A 118 -2.93 0.10 -6.33
C THR A 118 -2.06 0.00 -5.07
N ALA A 119 -0.74 0.10 -5.22
CA ALA A 119 0.17 0.21 -4.09
C ALA A 119 1.43 0.99 -4.51
N ASP A 120 2.11 1.59 -3.54
CA ASP A 120 3.42 2.17 -3.73
C ASP A 120 4.48 1.41 -2.95
N SER A 121 5.75 1.75 -3.18
CA SER A 121 6.86 1.06 -2.55
C SER A 121 8.09 1.92 -2.40
N THR A 122 8.59 1.94 -1.17
CA THR A 122 10.00 2.21 -0.89
C THR A 122 10.83 0.93 -0.95
N ASN A 123 10.21 -0.24 -1.16
CA ASN A 123 10.83 -1.57 -1.12
C ASN A 123 12.00 -1.69 -2.11
N LEU A 124 11.80 -1.25 -3.36
CA LEU A 124 12.86 -1.23 -4.37
C LEU A 124 14.00 -0.31 -3.93
N ALA A 125 13.71 0.97 -3.65
CA ALA A 125 14.71 1.95 -3.23
C ALA A 125 15.48 1.53 -1.96
N CYS A 126 14.80 0.88 -1.00
CA CYS A 126 15.40 0.45 0.26
C CYS A 126 16.21 -0.85 0.15
N ASN A 127 15.89 -1.75 -0.79
CA ASN A 127 16.52 -3.08 -0.86
C ASN A 127 17.48 -3.27 -2.02
N VAL A 128 17.33 -2.54 -3.12
CA VAL A 128 18.29 -2.56 -4.24
C VAL A 128 19.72 -2.26 -3.74
N PRO A 129 19.96 -1.25 -2.87
CA PRO A 129 21.31 -0.95 -2.36
C PRO A 129 21.86 -1.95 -1.34
N LYS A 130 21.03 -2.85 -0.79
CA LYS A 130 21.43 -3.82 0.25
C LYS A 130 22.00 -5.09 -0.37
N THR A 131 23.09 -4.96 -1.12
CA THR A 131 23.69 -6.03 -1.95
C THR A 131 24.09 -7.27 -1.17
N GLU A 132 24.48 -7.11 0.09
CA GLU A 132 24.96 -8.20 0.94
C GLU A 132 23.88 -8.74 1.90
N GLN A 133 22.90 -7.90 2.28
CA GLN A 133 21.88 -8.27 3.28
C GLN A 133 20.56 -8.73 2.65
N LYS A 134 20.28 -8.33 1.41
CA LYS A 134 19.04 -8.67 0.71
C LYS A 134 19.35 -9.32 -0.62
N TYR A 135 18.94 -10.57 -0.77
CA TYR A 135 19.18 -11.38 -1.95
C TYR A 135 20.68 -11.42 -2.33
N PRO A 136 21.58 -11.81 -1.40
CA PRO A 136 23.01 -11.88 -1.69
C PRO A 136 23.31 -12.83 -2.86
N GLU A 137 22.53 -13.89 -3.02
CA GLU A 137 22.63 -14.83 -4.14
C GLU A 137 22.47 -14.13 -5.50
N LEU A 138 21.52 -13.19 -5.61
CA LEU A 138 21.31 -12.43 -6.83
C LEU A 138 22.51 -11.51 -7.12
N THR A 139 23.06 -10.86 -6.09
CA THR A 139 24.28 -10.05 -6.21
C THR A 139 25.45 -10.90 -6.70
N LEU A 140 25.67 -12.06 -6.08
CA LEU A 140 26.78 -12.97 -6.41
C LEU A 140 26.67 -13.47 -7.85
N GLN A 141 25.47 -13.81 -8.31
CA GLN A 141 25.22 -14.22 -9.70
C GLN A 141 25.55 -13.09 -10.68
N LEU A 142 25.09 -11.86 -10.43
CA LEU A 142 25.37 -10.72 -11.31
C LEU A 142 26.87 -10.39 -11.35
N ARG A 143 27.56 -10.43 -10.20
CA ARG A 143 29.02 -10.24 -10.15
C ARG A 143 29.77 -11.37 -10.88
N ALA A 144 29.32 -12.62 -10.77
CA ALA A 144 29.91 -13.75 -11.47
C ALA A 144 29.76 -13.66 -13.00
N LEU A 145 28.73 -12.95 -13.49
CA LEU A 145 28.56 -12.61 -14.90
C LEU A 145 29.47 -11.45 -15.38
N GLY A 146 30.29 -10.89 -14.49
CA GLY A 146 31.18 -9.77 -14.79
C GLY A 146 30.52 -8.40 -14.82
N CYS A 147 29.30 -8.26 -14.26
CA CYS A 147 28.64 -6.97 -14.16
C CYS A 147 29.41 -6.00 -13.25
N SER A 148 29.45 -4.72 -13.62
CA SER A 148 29.90 -3.64 -12.73
C SER A 148 28.92 -3.43 -11.57
N GLU A 149 29.33 -2.74 -10.50
CA GLU A 149 28.43 -2.48 -9.36
C GLU A 149 27.17 -1.69 -9.76
N GLN A 150 27.27 -0.80 -10.76
CA GLN A 150 26.08 -0.12 -11.31
C GLN A 150 25.15 -1.13 -12.00
N GLN A 151 25.68 -2.01 -12.85
CA GLN A 151 24.90 -3.04 -13.52
C GLN A 151 24.31 -4.06 -12.52
N VAL A 152 25.00 -4.32 -11.40
CA VAL A 152 24.46 -5.12 -10.31
C VAL A 152 23.21 -4.45 -9.72
N LEU A 153 23.24 -3.14 -9.44
CA LEU A 153 22.08 -2.42 -8.93
C LEU A 153 20.93 -2.40 -9.94
N GLU A 154 21.22 -2.17 -11.22
CA GLU A 154 20.23 -2.19 -12.32
C GLU A 154 19.60 -3.58 -12.47
N GLY A 155 20.40 -4.64 -12.49
CA GLY A 155 19.93 -6.03 -12.56
C GLY A 155 19.09 -6.43 -11.34
N ARG A 156 19.52 -6.04 -10.14
CA ARG A 156 18.74 -6.23 -8.91
C ARG A 156 17.40 -5.50 -8.97
N CYS A 157 17.40 -4.26 -9.43
CA CYS A 157 16.18 -3.48 -9.61
C CYS A 157 15.23 -4.18 -10.60
N ALA A 158 15.74 -4.64 -11.75
CA ALA A 158 14.95 -5.33 -12.76
C ALA A 158 14.31 -6.62 -12.23
N VAL A 159 15.07 -7.45 -11.50
CA VAL A 159 14.55 -8.69 -10.91
C VAL A 159 13.49 -8.41 -9.85
N LEU A 160 13.73 -7.46 -8.94
CA LEU A 160 12.75 -7.12 -7.89
C LEU A 160 11.48 -6.50 -8.48
N LYS A 161 11.61 -5.65 -9.49
CA LYS A 161 10.48 -5.10 -10.24
C LYS A 161 9.68 -6.20 -10.91
N HIS A 162 10.35 -7.12 -11.61
CA HIS A 162 9.69 -8.23 -12.28
C HIS A 162 8.95 -9.14 -11.29
N ALA A 163 9.56 -9.45 -10.15
CA ALA A 163 8.92 -10.27 -9.11
C ALA A 163 7.67 -9.62 -8.49
N ILE A 164 7.58 -8.29 -8.52
CA ILE A 164 6.39 -7.55 -8.11
C ILE A 164 5.34 -7.60 -9.23
N GLU A 165 5.73 -7.29 -10.46
CA GLU A 165 4.82 -7.20 -11.61
C GLU A 165 4.25 -8.55 -12.05
N SER A 166 4.89 -9.66 -11.66
CA SER A 166 4.39 -11.01 -11.90
C SER A 166 3.26 -11.43 -10.96
N VAL A 167 2.92 -10.61 -9.96
CA VAL A 167 1.85 -10.88 -9.00
C VAL A 167 0.65 -9.99 -9.27
N THR A 168 -0.48 -10.63 -9.58
CA THR A 168 -1.78 -9.96 -9.68
C THR A 168 -2.50 -10.06 -8.34
N PRO A 169 -2.88 -8.92 -7.72
CA PRO A 169 -3.74 -8.94 -6.54
C PRO A 169 -5.08 -9.63 -6.82
N PRO A 170 -5.68 -10.35 -5.85
CA PRO A 170 -7.02 -10.89 -6.00
C PRO A 170 -8.03 -9.74 -6.18
N THR A 171 -9.10 -9.98 -6.93
CA THR A 171 -10.24 -9.05 -6.91
C THR A 171 -10.90 -9.08 -5.53
N ILE A 172 -11.70 -8.04 -5.22
CA ILE A 172 -12.51 -8.01 -3.98
C ILE A 172 -13.34 -9.29 -3.84
N GLU A 173 -13.97 -9.74 -4.93
CA GLU A 173 -14.81 -10.95 -4.95
C GLU A 173 -13.99 -12.23 -4.72
N GLN A 174 -12.82 -12.36 -5.36
CA GLN A 174 -11.92 -13.48 -5.13
C GLN A 174 -11.44 -13.53 -3.68
N TRP A 175 -11.12 -12.37 -3.10
CA TRP A 175 -10.69 -12.27 -1.71
C TRP A 175 -11.81 -12.61 -0.72
N ILE A 176 -13.03 -12.08 -0.92
CA ILE A 176 -14.20 -12.43 -0.09
C ILE A 176 -14.45 -13.95 -0.12
N ASN A 177 -14.43 -14.54 -1.32
CA ASN A 177 -14.64 -15.98 -1.48
C ASN A 177 -13.55 -16.82 -0.81
N SER A 178 -12.31 -16.33 -0.80
CA SER A 178 -11.20 -16.95 -0.07
C SER A 178 -11.39 -16.84 1.45
N ALA A 179 -11.77 -15.65 1.95
CA ALA A 179 -11.97 -15.40 3.36
C ALA A 179 -13.10 -16.25 3.94
N ALA A 180 -14.21 -16.40 3.20
CA ALA A 180 -15.34 -17.24 3.59
C ALA A 180 -14.99 -18.74 3.72
N LYS A 181 -13.98 -19.22 2.97
CA LYS A 181 -13.51 -20.62 3.06
C LYS A 181 -12.56 -20.87 4.23
N ALA A 182 -11.98 -19.81 4.79
CA ALA A 182 -11.03 -19.87 5.90
C ALA A 182 -11.68 -19.66 7.27
N ALA A 183 -12.97 -19.29 7.30
CA ALA A 183 -13.79 -19.14 8.50
C ALA A 183 -14.50 -20.46 8.84
#